data_AF-A0A368XA08-F1
#
_entry.id   AF-A0A368XA08-F1
#
_cell.length_a   1.000
_cell.length_b   1.000
_cell.length_c   1.000
_cell.angle_alpha   90.00
_cell.angle_beta   90.00
_cell.angle_gamma   90.00
#
_symmetry.space_group_name_H-M   'P 1'
#
loop_
_entity.id
_entity.type
_entity.pdbx_description
1 polymer ?
#
loop_
_entity_poly.entity_id
_entity_poly.type
_entity_poly.pdbx_seq_one_letter_code
_entity_poly.pdbx_strand_id
1 'polypeptide(L)' 'MSLQGYSKSVGAIWYERSKDGGIRYTATGLQTYRNLFQSVGIDIDAISTLEEHQKAMERVMEARKKK' A
#
# COMPACT_ATOMS: atom_id res chain seq x y z
N MET A 1 -14.77 2.84 20.63
CA MET A 1 -14.61 3.53 19.33
C MET A 1 -14.84 2.51 18.22
N SER A 2 -16.00 2.57 17.57
CA SER A 2 -16.37 1.63 16.52
C SER A 2 -15.69 2.03 15.20
N LEU A 3 -14.76 1.21 14.72
CA LEU A 3 -14.14 1.32 13.38
C LEU A 3 -15.18 0.98 12.29
N GLN A 4 -16.19 1.85 12.14
CA GLN A 4 -17.25 1.72 11.15
C GLN A 4 -16.76 2.34 9.83
N GLY A 5 -16.03 1.60 9.01
CA GLY A 5 -15.57 2.14 7.72
C GLY A 5 -14.67 1.25 6.86
N TYR A 6 -14.10 0.19 7.42
CA TYR A 6 -13.14 -0.66 6.72
C TYR A 6 -13.70 -2.08 6.51
N SER A 7 -13.74 -2.54 5.27
CA SER A 7 -14.20 -3.89 4.91
C SER A 7 -13.02 -4.87 4.94
N LYS A 8 -13.11 -5.94 5.75
CA LYS A 8 -12.10 -7.01 5.81
C LYS A 8 -12.16 -7.86 4.53
N SER A 9 -11.39 -7.48 3.54
CA SER A 9 -11.13 -8.26 2.32
C SER A 9 -9.77 -8.96 2.42
N VAL A 10 -9.44 -9.89 1.52
CA VAL A 10 -8.17 -10.68 1.54
C VAL A 10 -6.92 -9.78 1.56
N GLY A 11 -7.02 -8.53 1.09
CA GLY A 11 -5.98 -7.50 1.21
C GLY A 11 -5.80 -6.88 2.61
N ALA A 12 -6.64 -7.21 3.60
CA ALA A 12 -6.64 -6.62 4.94
C ALA A 12 -5.38 -6.92 5.76
N ILE A 13 -4.56 -7.90 5.34
CA ILE A 13 -3.23 -8.13 5.93
C ILE A 13 -2.29 -6.98 5.57
N TRP A 14 -2.45 -6.39 4.38
CA TRP A 14 -1.56 -5.39 3.81
C TRP A 14 -2.09 -3.98 4.04
N TYR A 15 -3.37 -3.76 3.78
CA TYR A 15 -4.01 -2.46 3.96
C TYR A 15 -5.51 -2.62 4.19
N GLU A 16 -6.05 -1.71 4.98
CA GLU A 16 -7.49 -1.55 5.19
C GLU A 16 -8.00 -0.54 4.16
N ARG A 17 -9.10 -0.85 3.46
CA ARG A 17 -9.72 0.06 2.49
C ARG A 17 -10.93 0.77 3.10
N SER A 18 -10.92 2.10 3.06
CA SER A 18 -12.05 2.93 3.50
C SER A 18 -13.13 3.01 2.42
N LYS A 19 -14.35 3.37 2.82
CA LYS A 19 -15.51 3.48 1.92
C LYS A 19 -15.35 4.53 0.82
N ASP A 20 -14.52 5.54 1.04
CA ASP A 20 -14.16 6.60 0.08
C ASP A 20 -13.06 6.18 -0.92
N GLY A 21 -12.57 4.93 -0.84
CA GLY A 21 -11.55 4.40 -1.73
C GLY A 21 -10.11 4.60 -1.25
N GLY A 22 -9.91 5.26 -0.10
CA GLY A 22 -8.63 5.36 0.58
C GLY A 22 -8.12 4.00 1.07
N ILE A 23 -6.82 3.90 1.26
CA ILE A 23 -6.16 2.77 1.91
C ILE A 23 -5.36 3.26 3.10
N ARG A 24 -5.31 2.43 4.13
CA ARG A 24 -4.41 2.59 5.26
C ARG A 24 -3.62 1.31 5.43
N TYR A 25 -2.31 1.37 5.32
CA TYR A 25 -1.49 0.20 5.54
C TYR A 25 -1.60 -0.30 6.98
N THR A 26 -1.60 -1.62 7.12
CA THR A 26 -1.39 -2.24 8.43
C THR A 26 0.08 -2.15 8.81
N ALA A 27 0.42 -2.50 10.06
CA ALA A 27 1.82 -2.63 10.47
C ALA A 27 2.61 -3.60 9.57
N THR A 28 2.00 -4.75 9.21
CA THR A 28 2.59 -5.73 8.31
C THR A 28 2.79 -5.16 6.90
N GLY A 29 1.79 -4.47 6.36
CA GLY A 29 1.89 -3.78 5.07
C GLY A 29 3.00 -2.75 5.04
N LEU A 30 3.07 -1.89 6.05
CA LEU A 30 4.15 -0.91 6.18
C LEU A 30 5.51 -1.59 6.18
N GLN A 31 5.71 -2.62 6.99
CA GLN A 31 7.00 -3.30 7.09
C GLN A 31 7.43 -3.94 5.77
N THR A 32 6.51 -4.58 5.05
CA THR A 32 6.81 -5.22 3.77
C THR A 32 7.02 -4.20 2.65
N TYR A 33 6.07 -3.28 2.47
CA TYR A 33 6.08 -2.38 1.33
C TYR A 33 7.04 -1.20 1.49
N ARG A 34 7.38 -0.78 2.72
CA ARG A 34 8.33 0.34 2.94
C ARG A 34 9.67 0.08 2.25
N ASN A 35 10.27 -1.09 2.47
CA ASN A 35 11.57 -1.42 1.85
C ASN A 35 11.45 -1.54 0.32
N LEU A 36 10.34 -2.10 -0.16
CA LEU A 36 10.04 -2.23 -1.58
C LEU A 36 9.94 -0.86 -2.27
N PHE A 37 9.14 0.05 -1.72
CA PHE A 37 8.92 1.38 -2.28
C PHE A 37 10.16 2.29 -2.12
N GLN A 38 10.86 2.19 -0.99
CA GLN A 38 12.13 2.91 -0.81
C GLN A 38 13.19 2.51 -1.85
N SER A 39 13.19 1.25 -2.30
CA SER A 39 14.13 0.80 -3.35
C SER A 39 13.97 1.52 -4.69
N VAL A 40 12.81 2.15 -4.91
CA VAL A 40 12.48 2.94 -6.10
C VAL A 40 12.22 4.43 -5.75
N GLY A 41 12.61 4.87 -4.56
CA GLY A 41 12.50 6.27 -4.12
C GLY A 41 11.06 6.74 -3.84
N ILE A 42 10.15 5.83 -3.51
CA ILE A 42 8.76 6.14 -3.17
C ILE A 42 8.58 6.09 -1.65
N ASP A 43 8.01 7.15 -1.09
CA ASP A 43 7.59 7.18 0.31
C ASP A 43 6.23 6.53 0.48
N ILE A 44 6.16 5.48 1.30
CA ILE A 44 4.92 4.76 1.59
C ILE A 44 3.94 5.60 2.38
N ASP A 45 4.44 6.54 3.20
CA ASP A 45 3.59 7.39 4.04
C ASP A 45 2.85 8.45 3.18
N ALA A 46 3.28 8.65 1.93
CA ALA A 46 2.59 9.46 0.92
C ALA A 46 1.51 8.68 0.15
N ILE A 47 1.37 7.37 0.34
CA ILE A 47 0.39 6.53 -0.37
C ILE A 47 -0.88 6.41 0.47
N SER A 48 -1.97 6.97 -0.06
CA SER A 48 -3.27 7.06 0.61
C SER A 48 -4.39 6.38 -0.17
N THR A 49 -4.16 5.99 -1.41
CA THR A 49 -5.16 5.35 -2.29
C THR A 49 -4.64 4.05 -2.90
N LEU A 50 -5.57 3.19 -3.33
CA LEU A 50 -5.22 1.94 -4.02
C LEU A 50 -4.51 2.21 -5.36
N GLU A 51 -4.88 3.28 -6.05
CA GLU A 51 -4.26 3.66 -7.32
C GLU A 51 -2.79 4.04 -7.14
N GLU A 52 -2.48 4.85 -6.11
CA GLU A 52 -1.09 5.20 -5.76
C GLU A 52 -0.28 3.96 -5.39
N HIS A 53 -0.87 3.03 -4.62
CA HIS A 53 -0.24 1.74 -4.31
C HIS A 53 0.09 0.95 -5.58
N GLN A 54 -0.86 0.85 -6.52
CA GLN A 54 -0.65 0.14 -7.78
C GLN A 54 0.46 0.78 -8.61
N LYS A 55 0.48 2.10 -8.76
CA LYS A 55 1.57 2.83 -9.44
C LYS A 55 2.92 2.61 -8.77
N ALA A 56 2.98 2.56 -7.45
CA ALA A 56 4.21 2.27 -6.72
C ALA A 56 4.70 0.84 -6.98
N MET A 57 3.78 -0.13 -7.00
CA MET A 57 4.09 -1.52 -7.34
C MET A 57 4.56 -1.69 -8.78
N GLU A 58 3.97 -0.97 -9.74
CA GLU A 58 4.42 -0.96 -11.13
C GLU A 58 5.87 -0.50 -11.24
N ARG A 59 6.24 0.63 -10.61
CA ARG A 59 7.62 1.12 -10.57
C ARG A 59 8.59 0.11 -9.99
N VAL A 60 8.20 -0.57 -8.90
CA VAL A 60 8.99 -1.66 -8.32
C VAL A 60 9.19 -2.81 -9.31
N MET A 61 8.11 -3.23 -9.99
CA MET A 61 8.19 -4.33 -10.97
C MET A 61 9.08 -3.95 -12.16
N GLU A 62 8.99 -2.72 -12.65
CA GLU A 62 9.86 -2.20 -13.71
C GLU A 62 11.33 -2.14 -13.27
N ALA A 63 11.61 -1.67 -12.05
CA ALA A 63 12.96 -1.63 -11.51
C ALA A 63 13.56 -3.03 -11.34
N ARG A 64 12.73 -4.03 -11.00
CA ARG A 64 13.15 -5.44 -10.89
C ARG A 64 13.40 -6.10 -12.25
N LYS A 65 12.68 -5.72 -13.31
CA LYS A 65 12.91 -6.23 -14.67
C LYS A 65 14.21 -5.73 -15.31
N LYS A 66 14.77 -4.62 -14.80
CA LYS A 66 16.01 -4.00 -15.31
C LYS A 66 17.28 -4.50 -14.62
N LYS A 67 17.18 -5.45 -13.69
CA LYS A 67 18.29 -6.15 -13.05
C LYS A 67 18.40 -7.56 -13.61
#